data_AF-A0A0G0BV79-F1
#
_entry.id   AF-A0A0G0BV79-F1
#
_cell.length_a   1.000
_cell.length_b   1.000
_cell.length_c   1.000
_cell.angle_alpha   90.00
_cell.angle_beta   90.00
_cell.angle_gamma   90.00
#
_symmetry.space_group_name_H-M   'P 1'
#
loop_
_entity.id
_entity.type
_entity.pdbx_description
1 polymer ?
#
loop_
_entity_poly.entity_id
_entity_poly.type
_entity_poly.pdbx_seq_one_letter_code
_entity_poly.pdbx_strand_id
1 'polypeptide(L)'
;MARYQHLPIFQAAYDLNIEIHHRVDSFPRVHRYAMGERLKNLTMDFLDLMVQANSKVDKFEILEKSEFILEKLKIYIRTCFDLKILGCNVFEFLVRKIEGICEQLNKWKKWSSENGSPC
;
A
#
# COMPACT_ATOMS: atom_id res chain seq x y z
N MET A 1 -0.57 3.87 -23.80
CA MET A 1 0.11 4.67 -22.75
C MET A 1 -0.67 4.51 -21.46
N ALA A 2 -0.01 4.03 -20.40
CA ALA A 2 -0.69 3.49 -19.22
C ALA A 2 -1.52 4.56 -18.48
N ARG A 3 -2.84 4.39 -18.49
CA ARG A 3 -3.83 5.25 -17.81
C ARG A 3 -3.87 4.99 -16.29
N TYR A 4 -2.72 4.97 -15.59
CA TYR A 4 -2.71 4.76 -14.13
C TYR A 4 -3.23 5.98 -13.35
N GLN A 5 -3.16 7.18 -13.92
CA GLN A 5 -3.66 8.42 -13.30
C GLN A 5 -5.18 8.43 -13.04
N HIS A 6 -5.94 7.51 -13.64
CA HIS A 6 -7.40 7.42 -13.44
C HIS A 6 -7.83 6.32 -12.47
N LEU A 7 -6.89 5.57 -11.89
CA LEU A 7 -7.23 4.50 -10.96
C LEU A 7 -7.23 5.04 -9.52
N PRO A 8 -8.39 5.14 -8.84
CA PRO A 8 -8.47 5.75 -7.52
C PRO A 8 -7.54 5.10 -6.48
N ILE A 9 -7.40 3.77 -6.54
CA ILE A 9 -6.52 3.01 -5.63
C ILE A 9 -5.03 3.34 -5.85
N PHE A 10 -4.62 3.60 -7.10
CA PHE A 10 -3.25 4.00 -7.41
C PHE A 10 -2.95 5.38 -6.83
N GLN A 11 -3.87 6.33 -7.01
CA GLN A 11 -3.70 7.67 -6.43
C GLN A 11 -3.64 7.61 -4.90
N ALA A 12 -4.56 6.87 -4.26
CA ALA A 12 -4.57 6.71 -2.81
C ALA A 12 -3.27 6.08 -2.28
N ALA A 13 -2.73 5.08 -2.99
CA ALA A 13 -1.45 4.46 -2.66
C ALA A 13 -0.26 5.39 -2.90
N TYR A 14 -0.31 6.21 -3.96
CA TYR A 14 0.74 7.18 -4.24
C TYR A 14 0.79 8.27 -3.16
N ASP A 15 -0.36 8.77 -2.73
CA ASP A 15 -0.46 9.71 -1.63
C ASP A 15 0.08 9.10 -0.32
N LEU A 16 -0.22 7.82 -0.05
CA LEU A 16 0.36 7.10 1.07
C LEU A 16 1.88 6.94 0.94
N ASN A 17 2.40 6.67 -0.26
CA ASN A 17 3.83 6.54 -0.51
C ASN A 17 4.57 7.85 -0.18
N ILE A 18 4.06 8.98 -0.67
CA ILE A 18 4.63 10.31 -0.38
C ILE A 18 4.58 10.61 1.13
N GLU A 19 3.44 10.32 1.77
CA GLU A 19 3.27 10.48 3.20
C GLU A 19 4.30 9.67 4.02
N ILE A 20 4.51 8.41 3.64
CA ILE A 20 5.52 7.54 4.27
C ILE A 20 6.92 8.13 4.08
N HIS A 21 7.27 8.62 2.89
CA HIS A 21 8.57 9.24 2.64
C HIS A 21 8.82 10.43 3.57
N HIS A 22 7.88 11.37 3.66
CA HIS A 22 7.99 12.53 4.54
C HIS A 22 8.12 12.14 6.02
N ARG A 23 7.40 11.11 6.46
CA ARG A 23 7.47 10.64 7.85
C ARG A 23 8.78 9.93 8.16
N VAL A 24 9.30 9.13 7.23
CA VAL A 24 10.58 8.43 7.43
C VAL A 24 11.74 9.40 7.61
N ASP A 25 11.69 10.57 7.00
CA ASP A 25 12.74 11.58 7.15
C ASP A 25 12.85 12.11 8.59
N SER A 26 11.77 12.07 9.37
CA SER A 26 11.77 12.43 10.80
C SER A 26 12.16 11.29 11.74
N PHE A 27 12.37 10.07 11.23
CA PHE A 27 12.74 8.92 12.07
C PHE A 27 14.13 9.11 12.70
N PRO A 28 14.35 8.58 13.91
CA PRO A 28 15.70 8.48 14.48
C PRO A 28 16.64 7.73 13.53
N ARG A 29 17.89 8.18 13.44
CA ARG A 29 18.89 7.65 12.48
C ARG A 29 19.01 6.12 12.51
N VAL A 30 18.93 5.52 13.70
CA VAL A 30 19.03 4.06 13.92
C VAL A 30 17.88 3.31 13.24
N HIS A 31 16.67 3.86 13.23
CA HIS A 31 15.49 3.21 12.67
C HIS A 31 15.18 3.64 11.23
N ARG A 32 15.70 4.78 10.77
CA ARG A 32 15.45 5.30 9.42
C ARG A 32 15.84 4.30 8.34
N TYR A 33 17.02 3.69 8.46
CA TYR A 33 17.51 2.72 7.47
C TYR A 33 16.86 1.34 7.61
N ALA A 34 16.55 0.89 8.83
CA ALA A 34 15.99 -0.45 9.04
C ALA A 34 14.48 -0.52 8.81
N MET A 35 13.72 0.43 9.37
CA MET A 35 12.26 0.47 9.28
C MET A 35 11.78 1.39 8.17
N GLY A 36 12.39 2.56 8.05
CA GLY A 36 11.97 3.56 7.06
C GLY A 36 12.14 3.06 5.62
N GLU A 37 13.29 2.45 5.32
CA GLU A 37 13.54 1.84 4.00
C GLU A 37 12.54 0.73 3.68
N ARG A 38 12.22 -0.13 4.66
CA ARG A 38 11.23 -1.20 4.46
C ARG A 38 9.83 -0.63 4.17
N LEU A 39 9.43 0.42 4.87
CA LEU A 39 8.14 1.09 4.60
C LEU A 39 8.11 1.69 3.19
N LYS A 40 9.16 2.40 2.78
CA LYS A 40 9.29 2.99 1.43
C LYS A 40 9.23 1.92 0.33
N ASN A 41 9.94 0.82 0.53
CA ASN A 41 9.96 -0.27 -0.45
C ASN A 41 8.59 -0.97 -0.55
N LEU A 42 7.91 -1.23 0.57
CA LEU A 42 6.57 -1.81 0.53
C LEU A 42 5.54 -0.93 -0.19
N THR A 43 5.59 0.40 0.00
CA THR A 43 4.68 1.31 -0.71
C THR A 43 4.99 1.40 -2.21
N MET A 44 6.27 1.35 -2.59
CA MET A 44 6.68 1.26 -4.00
C MET A 44 6.28 -0.08 -4.64
N ASP A 45 6.53 -1.20 -3.97
CA ASP A 45 6.11 -2.54 -4.42
C ASP A 45 4.60 -2.59 -4.66
N PHE A 46 3.80 -1.99 -3.78
CA PHE A 46 2.34 -1.91 -3.96
C PHE A 46 1.98 -1.13 -5.23
N LEU A 47 2.61 0.02 -5.48
CA LEU A 47 2.38 0.81 -6.68
C LEU A 47 2.71 0.02 -7.95
N ASP A 48 3.84 -0.71 -7.95
CA ASP A 48 4.24 -1.57 -9.07
C ASP A 48 3.22 -2.68 -9.33
N LEU A 49 2.67 -3.29 -8.27
CA LEU A 49 1.61 -4.29 -8.40
C LEU A 49 0.31 -3.69 -8.94
N MET A 50 -0.05 -2.45 -8.57
CA MET A 50 -1.23 -1.78 -9.12
C MET A 50 -1.08 -1.52 -10.63
N VAL A 51 0.11 -1.11 -11.07
CA VAL A 51 0.41 -0.95 -12.51
C VAL A 51 0.32 -2.29 -13.24
N GLN A 52 0.92 -3.34 -12.67
CA GLN A 52 0.86 -4.70 -13.23
C GLN A 52 -0.57 -5.22 -13.33
N ALA A 53 -1.35 -5.12 -12.25
CA ALA A 53 -2.75 -5.57 -12.21
C ALA A 53 -3.60 -4.82 -13.25
N ASN A 54 -3.37 -3.53 -13.46
CA ASN A 54 -4.09 -2.74 -14.45
C ASN A 54 -3.80 -3.19 -15.90
N SER A 55 -2.64 -3.80 -16.15
CA SER A 55 -2.23 -4.26 -17.50
C SER A 55 -2.69 -5.68 -17.86
N LYS A 56 -3.27 -6.43 -16.92
CA LYS A 56 -3.63 -7.84 -17.08
C LYS A 56 -5.15 -8.04 -17.10
N VAL A 57 -5.59 -9.08 -17.80
CA VAL A 57 -6.99 -9.56 -17.77
C VAL A 57 -7.19 -10.41 -16.52
N ASP A 58 -6.45 -11.51 -16.42
CA ASP A 58 -6.31 -12.26 -15.17
C ASP A 58 -5.29 -11.56 -14.27
N LYS A 59 -5.79 -11.04 -13.14
CA LYS A 59 -5.02 -10.27 -12.17
C LYS A 59 -5.24 -10.75 -10.74
N PHE A 60 -5.94 -11.87 -10.54
CA PHE A 60 -6.34 -12.32 -9.19
C PHE A 60 -5.11 -12.51 -8.30
N GLU A 61 -4.10 -13.25 -8.77
CA GLU A 61 -2.85 -13.49 -8.04
C GLU A 61 -2.09 -12.18 -7.73
N ILE A 62 -2.12 -11.21 -8.65
CA ILE A 62 -1.47 -9.91 -8.46
C ILE A 62 -2.19 -9.12 -7.35
N LEU A 63 -3.52 -9.15 -7.33
CA LEU A 63 -4.32 -8.49 -6.30
C LEU A 63 -4.17 -9.17 -4.93
N GLU A 64 -4.02 -10.49 -4.86
CA GLU A 64 -3.69 -11.19 -3.61
C GLU A 64 -2.29 -10.83 -3.09
N LYS A 65 -1.29 -10.78 -3.97
CA LYS A 65 0.04 -10.28 -3.62
C LYS A 65 -0.01 -8.85 -3.09
N SER A 66 -0.84 -8.01 -3.69
CA SER A 66 -1.04 -6.62 -3.27
C SER A 66 -1.65 -6.53 -1.87
N GLU A 67 -2.62 -7.39 -1.56
CA GLU A 67 -3.23 -7.48 -0.23
C GLU A 67 -2.19 -7.86 0.84
N PHE A 68 -1.34 -8.85 0.54
CA PHE A 68 -0.24 -9.23 1.43
C PHE A 68 0.75 -8.08 1.69
N ILE A 69 1.01 -7.22 0.69
CA ILE A 69 1.86 -6.02 0.87
C ILE A 69 1.21 -5.04 1.86
N LEU A 70 -0.10 -4.80 1.78
CA LEU A 70 -0.81 -3.93 2.73
C LEU A 70 -0.80 -4.49 4.15
N GLU A 71 -0.95 -5.81 4.31
CA GLU A 71 -0.82 -6.46 5.62
C GLU A 71 0.58 -6.29 6.21
N LYS A 72 1.63 -6.50 5.40
CA LYS A 72 3.01 -6.21 5.82
C LYS A 72 3.16 -4.75 6.24
N LEU A 73 2.62 -3.82 5.46
CA LEU A 73 2.73 -2.39 5.75
C LEU A 73 2.09 -2.04 7.11
N LYS A 74 0.92 -2.60 7.43
CA LYS A 74 0.28 -2.44 8.76
C LYS A 74 1.17 -2.97 9.89
N ILE A 75 1.79 -4.14 9.72
CA ILE A 75 2.69 -4.73 10.72
C ILE A 75 3.90 -3.83 10.97
N TYR A 76 4.53 -3.31 9.92
CA TYR A 76 5.68 -2.40 10.06
C TYR A 76 5.30 -1.08 10.73
N ILE A 77 4.14 -0.51 10.38
CA ILE A 77 3.65 0.73 10.99
C ILE A 77 3.31 0.52 12.47
N ARG A 78 2.66 -0.60 12.82
CA ARG A 78 2.41 -1.00 14.22
C ARG A 78 3.70 -1.15 15.01
N THR A 79 4.71 -1.77 14.40
CA THR A 79 6.04 -1.93 14.99
C THR A 79 6.71 -0.58 15.24
N CYS A 80 6.63 0.35 14.28
CA CYS A 80 7.16 1.71 14.46
C CYS A 80 6.44 2.46 15.59
N PHE A 81 5.13 2.25 15.75
CA PHE A 81 4.38 2.81 16.86
C PHE A 81 4.77 2.19 18.22
N ASP A 82 4.91 0.86 18.31
CA ASP A 82 5.35 0.18 19.55
C ASP A 82 6.76 0.59 19.98
N LEU A 83 7.66 0.82 19.01
CA LEU A 83 9.01 1.33 19.24
C LEU A 83 9.04 2.84 19.55
N LYS A 84 7.88 3.50 19.64
CA LYS A 84 7.72 4.93 19.89
C LYS A 84 8.40 5.82 18.83
N ILE A 85 8.58 5.29 17.61
CA ILE A 85 9.08 6.04 16.45
C ILE A 85 7.95 6.91 15.88
N LEU A 86 6.73 6.37 15.87
CA LEU A 86 5.53 7.10 15.46
C LEU A 86 4.69 7.48 16.69
N GLY A 87 4.06 8.66 16.64
CA GLY A 87 3.04 9.05 17.61
C GLY A 87 1.66 8.44 17.29
N CYS A 88 0.76 8.41 18.28
CA CYS A 88 -0.58 7.82 18.14
C CYS A 88 -1.38 8.39 16.97
N ASN A 89 -1.47 9.72 16.88
CA ASN A 89 -2.21 10.40 15.79
C ASN A 89 -1.68 10.03 14.40
N VAL A 90 -0.36 9.83 14.28
CA VAL A 90 0.27 9.44 13.03
C VAL A 90 -0.02 7.99 12.70
N PHE A 91 0.08 7.11 13.69
CA PHE A 91 -0.25 5.70 13.55
C PHE A 91 -1.70 5.52 13.08
N GLU A 92 -2.66 6.15 13.75
CA GLU A 92 -4.08 6.08 13.39
C GLU A 92 -4.35 6.62 11.98
N PHE A 93 -3.73 7.75 11.63
CA PHE A 93 -3.85 8.33 10.30
C PHE A 93 -3.37 7.40 9.19
N LEU A 94 -2.20 6.78 9.38
CA LEU A 94 -1.64 5.85 8.40
C LEU A 94 -2.46 4.57 8.29
N VAL A 95 -2.90 4.00 9.41
CA VAL A 95 -3.76 2.81 9.42
C VAL A 95 -5.06 3.08 8.67
N ARG A 96 -5.72 4.22 8.92
CA ARG A 96 -6.95 4.59 8.22
C ARG A 96 -6.75 4.75 6.72
N LYS A 97 -5.62 5.34 6.29
CA LYS A 97 -5.26 5.41 4.86
C LYS A 97 -5.12 4.02 4.25
N ILE A 98 -4.45 3.09 4.95
CA ILE A 98 -4.26 1.72 4.48
C ILE A 98 -5.60 0.97 4.39
N GLU A 99 -6.47 1.10 5.40
CA GLU A 99 -7.81 0.50 5.38
C GLU A 99 -8.63 0.98 4.18
N GLY A 100 -8.60 2.28 3.87
CA GLY A 100 -9.25 2.82 2.67
C GLY A 100 -8.69 2.26 1.36
N ILE A 101 -7.40 1.89 1.32
CA ILE A 101 -6.79 1.22 0.16
C ILE A 101 -7.21 -0.27 0.13
N CYS A 102 -7.23 -0.96 1.27
CA CYS A 102 -7.72 -2.35 1.39
C CYS A 102 -9.16 -2.48 0.89
N GLU A 103 -10.04 -1.54 1.24
CA GLU A 103 -11.43 -1.52 0.75
C GLU A 103 -11.51 -1.38 -0.78
N GLN A 104 -10.71 -0.49 -1.36
CA GLN A 104 -10.63 -0.32 -2.81
C GLN A 104 -10.08 -1.58 -3.49
N LEU A 105 -9.05 -2.21 -2.90
CA LEU A 105 -8.46 -3.45 -3.40
C LEU A 105 -9.49 -4.58 -3.40
N ASN A 106 -10.25 -4.73 -2.31
CA ASN A 106 -11.29 -5.74 -2.18
C ASN A 106 -12.43 -5.55 -3.18
N LYS A 107 -12.85 -4.29 -3.43
CA LYS A 107 -13.80 -3.98 -4.50
C LYS A 107 -13.25 -4.39 -5.86
N TRP A 108 -11.96 -4.14 -6.12
CA TRP A 108 -11.32 -4.53 -7.37
C TRP A 108 -11.19 -6.05 -7.53
N LYS A 109 -10.83 -6.78 -6.47
CA LYS A 109 -10.80 -8.25 -6.45
C LYS A 109 -12.17 -8.83 -6.81
N LYS A 110 -13.24 -8.37 -6.16
CA LYS A 110 -14.62 -8.82 -6.43
C LYS A 110 -15.04 -8.58 -7.88
N TRP A 111 -14.82 -7.36 -8.37
CA TRP A 111 -15.09 -7.01 -9.77
C TRP A 111 -14.28 -7.88 -10.73
N SER A 112 -13.02 -8.18 -10.41
CA SER A 112 -12.16 -9.02 -11.22
C SER A 112 -12.56 -10.49 -11.20
N SER A 113 -13.13 -11.01 -10.10
CA SER A 113 -13.66 -12.38 -10.07
C SER A 113 -14.98 -12.52 -10.83
N GLU A 114 -15.80 -11.48 -10.83
CA GLU A 114 -17.09 -11.47 -11.55
C GLU A 114 -16.90 -11.31 -13.06
N ASN A 115 -15.92 -10.49 -13.48
CA ASN A 115 -15.64 -10.22 -14.89
C ASN A 115 -14.47 -11.02 -15.47
N GLY A 116 -13.79 -11.82 -14.63
CA GLY A 116 -12.63 -12.64 -14.99
C GLY A 116 -12.99 -14.08 -15.38
N SER A 117 -14.26 -14.46 -15.35
CA SER A 117 -14.72 -15.75 -15.88
C SER A 117 -14.92 -15.66 -17.40
N PRO A 118 -14.02 -16.20 -18.25
CA PRO A 118 -14.49 -16.78 -19.50
C PRO A 118 -15.36 -18.00 -19.14
N CYS A 119 -16.42 -18.20 -19.90
CA CYS A 119 -17.32 -19.34 -19.81
C CYS A 119 -16.59 -20.68 -19.67
#